data_AF-A0A0F3RAX4-F1
#
_entry.id   AF-A0A0F3RAX4-F1
#
_cell.length_a   1.000
_cell.length_b   1.000
_cell.length_c   1.000
_cell.angle_alpha   90.00
_cell.angle_beta   90.00
_cell.angle_gamma   90.00
#
_symmetry.space_group_name_H-M   'P 1'
#
loop_
_entity.id
_entity.type
_entity.pdbx_description
1 polymer ?
#
loop_
_entity_poly.entity_id
_entity_poly.type
_entity_poly.pdbx_seq_one_letter_code
_entity_poly.pdbx_strand_id
1 'polypeptide(L)'
;MKLTEKSFSIGLGALYAYERQTPKVSDSKIQGLQKFYGISDYRTLQFFIVHSKVDQWHTQECANLINNLSSKEQKLAYQGAIKGAKLLWQFLDGINATYQ
;
A
#
# COMPACT_ATOMS: atom_id res chain seq x y z
N MET A 1 -6.94 -2.66 12.85
CA MET A 1 -6.35 -3.57 13.86
C MET A 1 -6.59 -5.06 13.60
N LYS A 2 -7.79 -5.54 13.24
CA LYS A 2 -8.11 -6.98 13.08
C LYS A 2 -7.31 -7.85 12.07
N LEU A 3 -6.41 -7.30 11.25
CA LEU A 3 -5.65 -8.10 10.26
C LEU A 3 -4.27 -8.50 10.80
N THR A 4 -3.54 -7.54 11.35
CA THR A 4 -2.18 -7.72 11.89
C THR A 4 -2.17 -8.51 13.20
N GLU A 5 -3.29 -8.58 13.91
CA GLU A 5 -3.45 -9.33 15.17
C GLU A 5 -3.83 -10.81 14.96
N LYS A 6 -4.24 -11.21 13.75
CA LYS A 6 -4.74 -12.57 13.49
C LYS A 6 -3.63 -13.58 13.29
N SER A 7 -2.62 -13.21 12.52
CA SER A 7 -1.38 -13.97 12.36
C SER A 7 -0.35 -13.11 11.63
N PHE A 8 0.93 -13.47 11.82
CA PHE A 8 2.03 -12.86 11.09
C PHE A 8 1.80 -12.89 9.57
N SER A 9 1.48 -14.06 8.99
CA SER A 9 1.29 -14.20 7.54
C SER A 9 0.13 -13.35 7.02
N ILE A 10 -1.00 -13.29 7.72
CA ILE A 10 -2.14 -12.45 7.31
C ILE A 10 -1.76 -10.96 7.35
N GLY A 11 -1.07 -10.53 8.41
CA GLY A 11 -0.57 -9.16 8.55
C GLY A 11 0.41 -8.81 7.43
N LEU A 12 1.37 -9.68 7.17
CA LEU A 12 2.38 -9.53 6.12
C LEU A 12 1.74 -9.42 4.73
N GLY A 13 0.76 -10.27 4.43
CA GLY A 13 0.00 -10.20 3.19
C GLY A 13 -0.75 -8.88 3.03
N ALA A 14 -1.40 -8.41 4.09
CA ALA A 14 -2.10 -7.12 4.09
C ALA A 14 -1.14 -5.94 3.88
N LEU A 15 0.04 -5.98 4.52
CA LEU A 15 1.09 -4.97 4.33
C LEU A 15 1.63 -5.00 2.90
N TYR A 16 1.94 -6.18 2.36
CA TYR A 16 2.38 -6.33 0.97
C TYR A 16 1.37 -5.72 -0.02
N ALA A 17 0.07 -5.92 0.20
CA ALA A 17 -0.95 -5.33 -0.67
C ALA A 17 -0.93 -3.79 -0.66
N TYR A 18 -0.60 -3.16 0.47
CA TYR A 18 -0.41 -1.71 0.58
C TYR A 18 0.87 -1.26 -0.12
N GLU A 19 2.03 -1.76 0.33
CA GLU A 19 3.36 -1.39 -0.16
C GLU A 19 3.49 -1.59 -1.68
N ARG A 20 2.89 -2.66 -2.23
CA ARG A 20 2.95 -2.95 -3.67
C ARG A 20 2.33 -1.86 -4.54
N GLN A 21 1.35 -1.13 -4.02
CA GLN A 21 0.60 -0.11 -4.76
C GLN A 21 1.17 1.29 -4.54
N THR A 22 1.75 1.55 -3.36
CA THR A 22 2.18 2.89 -2.93
C THR A 22 3.14 3.59 -3.89
N PRO A 23 4.10 2.92 -4.57
CA PRO A 23 4.97 3.61 -5.51
C PRO A 23 4.22 4.30 -6.65
N LYS A 24 3.33 3.55 -7.32
CA LYS A 24 2.53 4.08 -8.44
C LYS A 24 1.51 5.12 -7.98
N VAL A 25 0.94 4.93 -6.79
CA VAL A 25 0.04 5.93 -6.18
C VAL A 25 0.80 7.22 -5.90
N SER A 26 2.02 7.13 -5.39
CA SER A 26 2.86 8.29 -5.09
C SER A 26 3.25 9.06 -6.35
N ASP A 27 3.65 8.36 -7.42
CA ASP A 27 3.93 8.99 -8.71
C ASP A 27 2.70 9.72 -9.27
N SER A 28 1.53 9.07 -9.22
CA SER A 28 0.27 9.68 -9.65
C SER A 28 -0.10 10.90 -8.80
N LYS A 29 0.15 10.85 -7.49
CA LYS A 29 -0.07 11.99 -6.59
C LYS A 29 0.85 13.17 -6.88
N ILE A 30 2.13 12.93 -7.14
CA ILE A 30 3.08 13.98 -7.56
C ILE A 30 2.57 14.66 -8.84
N GLN A 31 2.25 13.86 -9.86
CA GLN A 31 1.77 14.38 -11.14
C GLN A 31 0.46 15.18 -10.99
N GLY A 32 -0.48 14.67 -10.18
CA GLY A 32 -1.75 15.35 -9.94
C GLY A 32 -1.58 16.67 -9.19
N LEU A 33 -0.77 16.68 -8.13
CA LEU A 33 -0.48 17.89 -7.34
C LEU A 33 0.20 18.98 -8.19
N GLN A 34 1.15 18.60 -9.05
CA GLN A 34 1.81 19.52 -9.96
C GLN A 34 0.83 20.06 -11.02
N LYS A 35 0.11 19.17 -11.70
CA LYS A 35 -0.72 19.53 -12.85
C LYS A 35 -1.98 20.31 -12.48
N PHE A 36 -2.66 19.91 -11.41
CA PHE A 36 -3.99 20.43 -11.10
C PHE A 36 -4.00 21.42 -9.94
N TYR A 37 -2.93 21.45 -9.12
CA TYR A 37 -2.85 22.30 -7.93
C TYR A 37 -1.63 23.22 -7.93
N GLY A 38 -0.77 23.17 -8.95
CA GLY A 38 0.44 24.03 -9.05
C GLY A 38 1.51 23.74 -7.99
N ILE A 39 1.39 22.64 -7.25
CA ILE A 39 2.31 22.27 -6.17
C ILE A 39 3.50 21.54 -6.76
N SER A 40 4.66 22.19 -6.73
CA SER A 40 5.91 21.66 -7.30
C SER A 40 7.10 21.74 -6.33
N ASP A 41 6.92 22.31 -5.15
CA ASP A 41 8.01 22.44 -4.18
C ASP A 41 8.37 21.08 -3.57
N TYR A 42 9.67 20.86 -3.41
CA TYR A 42 10.20 19.59 -2.92
C TYR A 42 9.67 19.21 -1.54
N ARG A 43 9.53 20.20 -0.64
CA ARG A 43 9.17 19.96 0.76
C ARG A 43 7.74 19.42 0.88
N THR A 44 6.80 19.99 0.14
CA THR A 44 5.40 19.52 0.10
C THR A 44 5.29 18.15 -0.54
N LEU A 45 6.09 17.88 -1.59
CA LEU A 45 6.07 16.60 -2.30
C LEU A 45 6.91 15.50 -1.63
N GLN A 46 7.68 15.82 -0.59
CA GLN A 46 8.68 14.93 -0.01
C GLN A 46 8.11 13.57 0.40
N PHE A 47 6.91 13.54 0.98
CA PHE A 47 6.25 12.28 1.34
C PHE A 47 6.14 11.34 0.14
N PHE A 48 5.57 11.81 -0.98
CA PHE A 48 5.37 11.00 -2.17
C PHE A 48 6.69 10.69 -2.89
N ILE A 49 7.66 11.61 -2.87
CA ILE A 49 8.98 11.38 -3.48
C ILE A 49 9.73 10.24 -2.78
N VAL A 50 9.62 10.16 -1.45
CA VAL A 50 10.23 9.06 -0.68
C VAL A 50 9.51 7.75 -0.98
N HIS A 51 8.18 7.72 -0.89
CA HIS A 51 7.40 6.49 -1.06
C HIS A 51 7.31 6.01 -2.52
N SER A 52 7.59 6.85 -3.53
CA SER A 52 7.74 6.38 -4.91
C SER A 52 8.99 5.50 -5.11
N LYS A 53 9.98 5.62 -4.22
CA LYS A 53 11.25 4.89 -4.28
C LYS A 53 11.35 3.80 -3.21
N VAL A 54 11.15 4.17 -1.95
CA VAL A 54 11.43 3.29 -0.81
C VAL A 54 10.47 2.10 -0.77
N ASP A 55 9.21 2.30 -1.14
CA ASP A 55 8.22 1.21 -1.07
C ASP A 55 8.41 0.17 -2.17
N GLN A 56 9.22 0.45 -3.20
CA GLN A 56 9.68 -0.59 -4.14
C GLN A 56 10.57 -1.60 -3.41
N TRP A 57 11.43 -1.12 -2.50
CA TRP A 57 12.24 -1.97 -1.64
C TRP A 57 11.39 -2.69 -0.59
N HIS A 58 10.48 -1.99 0.11
CA HIS A 58 9.56 -2.65 1.05
C HIS A 58 8.71 -3.74 0.40
N THR A 59 8.23 -3.50 -0.82
CA THR A 59 7.52 -4.49 -1.63
C THR A 59 8.37 -5.74 -1.82
N GLN A 60 9.64 -5.57 -2.20
CA GLN A 60 10.55 -6.68 -2.43
C GLN A 60 10.84 -7.44 -1.14
N GLU A 61 11.09 -6.76 -0.02
CA GLU A 61 11.30 -7.40 1.28
C GLU A 61 10.07 -8.17 1.75
N CYS A 62 8.88 -7.59 1.60
CA CYS A 62 7.63 -8.29 1.89
C CYS A 62 7.47 -9.53 1.01
N ALA A 63 7.79 -9.45 -0.29
CA ALA A 63 7.75 -10.60 -1.19
C ALA A 63 8.75 -11.69 -0.78
N ASN A 64 9.98 -11.31 -0.41
CA ASN A 64 10.99 -12.23 0.08
C ASN A 64 10.52 -12.96 1.34
N LEU A 65 9.96 -12.22 2.31
CA LEU A 65 9.38 -12.80 3.52
C LEU A 65 8.24 -13.77 3.20
N ILE A 66 7.33 -13.41 2.29
CA ILE A 66 6.23 -14.29 1.86
C ILE A 66 6.77 -15.56 1.19
N ASN A 67 7.79 -15.45 0.34
CA ASN A 67 8.37 -16.60 -0.36
C ASN A 67 9.04 -17.60 0.61
N ASN A 68 9.55 -17.11 1.74
CA ASN A 68 10.17 -17.94 2.78
C ASN A 68 9.14 -18.62 3.72
N LEU A 69 7.84 -18.29 3.60
CA LEU A 69 6.79 -18.94 4.37
C LEU A 69 6.46 -20.34 3.84
N SER A 70 5.91 -21.20 4.71
CA SER A 70 5.34 -22.48 4.27
C SER A 70 4.17 -22.29 3.30
N SER A 71 3.83 -23.28 2.48
CA SER A 71 2.71 -23.17 1.54
C SER A 71 1.36 -22.89 2.24
N LYS A 72 1.18 -23.34 3.48
CA LYS A 72 -0.01 -23.03 4.29
C LYS A 72 -0.04 -21.55 4.67
N GLU A 73 1.09 -20.99 5.08
CA GLU A 73 1.22 -19.60 5.48
C GLU A 73 1.18 -18.64 4.29
N GLN A 74 1.72 -19.03 3.13
CA GLN A 74 1.56 -18.27 1.88
C GLN A 74 0.07 -18.11 1.50
N LYS A 75 -0.75 -19.14 1.70
CA LYS A 75 -2.21 -19.04 1.51
C LYS A 75 -2.84 -18.03 2.48
N LEU A 76 -2.37 -17.98 3.72
CA LEU A 76 -2.83 -16.99 4.70
C LEU A 76 -2.39 -15.56 4.32
N ALA A 77 -1.17 -15.39 3.81
CA ALA A 77 -0.69 -14.11 3.29
C ALA A 77 -1.52 -13.66 2.08
N TYR A 78 -1.84 -14.56 1.15
CA TYR A 78 -2.74 -14.25 0.04
C TYR A 78 -4.12 -13.77 0.52
N GLN A 79 -4.72 -14.45 1.50
CA GLN A 79 -5.99 -14.02 2.09
C GLN A 79 -5.87 -12.64 2.77
N GLY A 80 -4.77 -12.39 3.48
CA GLY A 80 -4.45 -11.10 4.07
C GLY A 80 -4.36 -9.99 3.03
N ALA A 81 -3.67 -10.24 1.92
CA ALA A 81 -3.51 -9.30 0.82
C ALA A 81 -4.85 -8.92 0.17
N ILE A 82 -5.68 -9.91 -0.17
CA ILE A 82 -7.02 -9.67 -0.73
C ILE A 82 -7.88 -8.85 0.22
N LYS A 83 -7.86 -9.19 1.52
CA LYS A 83 -8.67 -8.45 2.50
C LYS A 83 -8.13 -7.04 2.73
N GLY A 84 -6.81 -6.86 2.78
CA GLY A 84 -6.17 -5.54 2.88
C GLY A 84 -6.56 -4.64 1.71
N ALA A 85 -6.45 -5.14 0.47
CA ALA A 85 -6.84 -4.40 -0.73
C ALA A 85 -8.33 -4.00 -0.71
N LYS A 86 -9.23 -4.89 -0.30
CA LYS A 86 -10.67 -4.56 -0.17
C LYS A 86 -10.93 -3.47 0.86
N LEU A 87 -10.23 -3.47 1.99
CA LEU A 87 -10.36 -2.42 3.00
C LEU A 87 -9.85 -1.07 2.49
N LEU A 88 -8.75 -1.05 1.72
CA LEU A 88 -8.26 0.16 1.07
C LEU A 88 -9.28 0.70 0.05
N TRP A 89 -9.93 -0.19 -0.70
CA TRP A 89 -11.00 0.20 -1.62
C TRP A 89 -12.17 0.86 -0.88
N GLN A 90 -12.66 0.21 0.18
CA GLN A 90 -13.76 0.73 1.00
C GLN A 90 -13.41 2.06 1.68
N PHE A 91 -12.14 2.26 2.05
CA PHE A 91 -11.67 3.55 2.52
C PHE A 91 -11.85 4.65 1.46
N LEU A 92 -11.50 4.37 0.20
CA LEU A 92 -11.69 5.31 -0.90
C LEU A 92 -13.17 5.55 -1.23
N ASP A 93 -14.02 4.51 -1.15
CA ASP A 93 -15.48 4.66 -1.27
C ASP A 93 -16.01 5.65 -0.22
N GLY A 94 -15.51 5.56 1.02
CA GLY A 94 -15.89 6.47 2.11
C GLY A 94 -15.48 7.92 1.87
N ILE A 95 -14.28 8.15 1.32
CA ILE A 95 -13.86 9.51 0.90
C ILE A 95 -14.80 10.04 -0.18
N ASN A 96 -15.06 9.23 -1.21
CA ASN A 96 -15.93 9.62 -2.31
C ASN A 96 -17.35 9.95 -1.84
N ALA A 97 -17.95 9.12 -0.99
CA ALA A 97 -19.28 9.37 -0.43
C ALA A 97 -19.36 10.62 0.46
N THR A 98 -18.23 11.08 1.02
CA THR A 98 -18.19 12.27 1.89
C THR A 98 -18.08 13.58 1.09
N TYR A 99 -17.44 13.54 -0.08
CA TYR A 99 -17.07 14.74 -0.86
C TYR A 99 -17.65 14.77 -2.29
N GLN A 100 -18.62 13.90 -2.60
CA GLN A 100 -19.52 14.01 -3.75
C GLN A 100 -20.79 14.77 -3.37
#